data_AF-A0A2H8THS7-F1
#
_entry.id   AF-A0A2H8THS7-F1
#
_cell.length_a   1.000
_cell.length_b   1.000
_cell.length_c   1.000
_cell.angle_alpha   90.00
_cell.angle_beta   90.00
_cell.angle_gamma   90.00
#
_symmetry.space_group_name_H-M   'P 1'
#
loop_
_entity.id
_entity.type
_entity.pdbx_description
1 polymer ?
#
loop_
_entity_poly.entity_id
_entity_poly.type
_entity_poly.pdbx_seq_one_letter_code
_entity_poly.pdbx_strand_id
1 'polypeptide(L)'
;WLVSIYCLIHLYNIKTIGVICPIIYIYHQYDNDQFTKADLNIWNNNWRTVYDYTWNEGDNWTVNEEPIVVDLPDELNKYGITSESKKSVVPLTKCNQQSGENCFVAFGFGIEALRFIQAFQSHETDLLLINCNYSDGKDTKVFPERAKLFETKKVETIIGLQIQGPHAINKCLAILANDFPQFTTMISSTETEAKELIKMFFDKFENEFQP
;
A
#
# COMPACT_ATOMS: atom_id res chain seq x y z
N TRP A 1 -14.65 -19.00 -3.03
CA TRP A 1 -14.28 -18.80 -1.62
C TRP A 1 -13.20 -17.73 -1.59
N LEU A 2 -13.63 -16.48 -1.74
CA LEU A 2 -12.80 -15.30 -1.62
C LEU A 2 -12.75 -14.97 -0.14
N VAL A 3 -11.60 -15.20 0.46
CA VAL A 3 -11.34 -14.84 1.83
C VAL A 3 -10.90 -13.38 1.81
N SER A 4 -11.86 -12.46 1.73
CA SER A 4 -11.67 -11.10 2.21
C SER A 4 -11.51 -11.21 3.73
N ILE A 5 -10.28 -11.37 4.21
CA ILE A 5 -9.99 -11.20 5.63
C ILE A 5 -10.05 -9.70 5.90
N TYR A 6 -11.26 -9.21 6.18
CA TYR A 6 -11.37 -8.38 7.36
C TYR A 6 -10.91 -9.28 8.50
N CYS A 7 -9.74 -9.01 9.07
CA CYS A 7 -9.25 -9.75 10.23
C CYS A 7 -10.03 -9.28 11.46
N LEU A 8 -11.36 -9.48 11.46
CA LEU A 8 -12.21 -9.28 12.62
C LEU A 8 -11.94 -10.46 13.56
N ILE A 9 -10.81 -10.40 14.25
CA ILE A 9 -10.43 -11.41 15.22
C ILE A 9 -11.32 -11.20 16.44
N HIS A 10 -12.32 -12.06 16.59
CA HIS A 10 -13.04 -12.21 17.85
C HIS A 10 -12.11 -12.83 18.89
N LEU A 11 -11.46 -11.98 19.71
CA LEU A 11 -10.78 -12.42 20.91
C LEU A 11 -11.83 -12.93 21.92
N TYR A 12 -11.98 -14.26 21.98
CA TYR A 12 -12.80 -14.95 22.98
C TYR A 12 -12.22 -14.72 24.38
N ASN A 13 -12.66 -13.65 25.07
CA ASN A 13 -12.97 -13.61 26.52
C ASN A 13 -13.10 -12.20 27.15
N ILE A 14 -13.07 -11.11 26.39
CA ILE A 14 -13.25 -9.76 26.95
C ILE A 14 -14.17 -9.00 25.99
N LYS A 15 -15.10 -8.21 26.53
CA LYS A 15 -16.09 -7.35 25.82
C LYS A 15 -15.73 -7.10 24.35
N THR A 16 -16.64 -7.48 23.45
CA THR A 16 -16.55 -7.42 21.99
C THR A 16 -16.03 -6.08 21.48
N ILE A 17 -14.72 -5.98 21.31
CA ILE A 17 -14.03 -4.89 20.61
C ILE A 17 -13.41 -5.55 19.36
N GLY A 18 -13.79 -5.08 18.17
CA GLY A 18 -13.18 -5.53 16.92
C GLY A 18 -11.73 -5.07 16.84
N VAL A 19 -10.83 -5.88 16.25
CA VAL A 19 -9.46 -5.45 15.99
C VAL A 19 -9.28 -5.32 14.47
N ILE A 20 -8.68 -4.23 14.02
CA ILE A 20 -8.39 -3.94 12.62
C ILE A 20 -6.87 -3.85 12.45
N CYS A 21 -6.31 -4.52 11.45
CA CYS A 21 -4.86 -4.58 11.23
C CYS A 21 -4.52 -4.60 9.73
N PRO A 22 -3.26 -4.30 9.35
CA PRO A 22 -2.84 -4.37 7.96
C PRO A 22 -3.02 -5.77 7.38
N ILE A 23 -3.48 -5.84 6.14
CA ILE A 23 -3.69 -7.11 5.43
C ILE A 23 -2.33 -7.65 4.98
N ILE A 24 -1.86 -8.73 5.60
CA ILE A 24 -0.89 -9.64 4.97
C ILE A 24 -1.67 -10.59 4.10
N TYR A 25 -1.45 -10.56 2.78
CA TYR A 25 -1.96 -11.61 1.93
C TYR A 25 -0.98 -12.78 1.91
N ILE A 26 -1.51 -13.93 2.26
CA ILE A 26 -0.79 -15.18 2.31
C ILE A 26 -0.54 -15.64 0.87
N TYR A 27 0.70 -15.49 0.41
CA TYR A 27 1.13 -15.80 -0.95
C TYR A 27 0.76 -17.24 -1.34
N HIS A 28 0.22 -17.47 -2.54
CA HIS A 28 -0.02 -18.81 -3.06
C HIS A 28 0.65 -18.94 -4.43
N GLN A 29 1.66 -19.81 -4.54
CA GLN A 29 2.49 -19.90 -5.75
C GLN A 29 1.70 -20.34 -7.01
N TYR A 30 0.51 -20.92 -6.84
CA TYR A 30 -0.28 -21.50 -7.93
C TYR A 30 -1.47 -20.65 -8.38
N ASP A 31 -1.74 -19.48 -7.78
CA ASP A 31 -2.90 -18.66 -8.18
C ASP A 31 -2.57 -17.16 -8.12
N ASN A 32 -1.59 -16.75 -8.93
CA ASN A 32 -1.16 -15.36 -9.12
C ASN A 32 -2.28 -14.42 -9.63
N ASP A 33 -3.48 -14.92 -9.87
CA ASP A 33 -4.56 -14.21 -10.54
C ASP A 33 -5.86 -14.15 -9.71
N GLN A 34 -5.85 -14.55 -8.43
CA GLN A 34 -7.06 -14.47 -7.59
C GLN A 34 -7.56 -13.04 -7.43
N PHE A 35 -6.65 -12.08 -7.25
CA PHE A 35 -6.98 -10.66 -7.19
C PHE A 35 -7.61 -10.18 -8.50
N THR A 36 -7.01 -10.51 -9.64
CA THR A 36 -7.57 -10.17 -10.97
C THR A 36 -8.93 -10.82 -11.21
N LYS A 37 -9.09 -12.12 -10.91
CA LYS A 37 -10.36 -12.85 -11.07
C LYS A 37 -11.47 -12.30 -10.17
N ALA A 38 -11.10 -11.72 -9.04
CA ALA A 38 -12.02 -11.09 -8.10
C ALA A 38 -12.25 -9.60 -8.39
N ASP A 39 -11.61 -9.05 -9.42
CA ASP A 39 -11.59 -7.62 -9.72
C ASP A 39 -11.13 -6.76 -8.52
N LEU A 40 -10.18 -7.29 -7.74
CA LEU A 40 -9.58 -6.64 -6.59
C LEU A 40 -8.20 -6.11 -6.95
N ASN A 41 -7.95 -4.85 -6.61
CA ASN A 41 -6.66 -4.22 -6.84
C ASN A 41 -5.83 -4.20 -5.54
N ILE A 42 -4.64 -4.81 -5.58
CA ILE A 42 -3.71 -4.88 -4.44
C ILE A 42 -3.19 -3.52 -3.97
N TRP A 43 -3.29 -2.49 -4.80
CA TRP A 43 -2.81 -1.14 -4.51
C TRP A 43 -3.83 -0.30 -3.76
N ASN A 44 -5.13 -0.64 -3.78
CA ASN A 44 -6.16 0.12 -3.08
C ASN A 44 -6.56 -0.59 -1.79
N ASN A 45 -5.90 -0.23 -0.68
CA ASN A 45 -6.13 -0.87 0.61
C ASN A 45 -6.29 0.14 1.75
N ASN A 46 -7.55 0.52 2.01
CA ASN A 46 -7.95 1.43 3.09
C ASN A 46 -8.37 0.68 4.35
N TRP A 47 -7.60 -0.33 4.76
CA TRP A 47 -7.95 -1.23 5.88
C TRP A 47 -8.21 -0.50 7.21
N ARG A 48 -7.66 0.71 7.41
CA ARG A 48 -7.86 1.51 8.62
C ARG A 48 -9.14 2.35 8.63
N THR A 49 -9.78 2.55 7.48
CA THR A 49 -10.99 3.38 7.37
C THR A 49 -12.22 2.55 7.70
N VAL A 50 -12.58 2.50 8.99
CA VAL A 50 -13.78 1.79 9.46
C VAL A 50 -14.84 2.78 9.89
N TYR A 51 -16.02 2.65 9.27
CA TYR A 51 -17.21 3.40 9.64
C TYR A 51 -18.05 2.57 10.62
N ASP A 52 -18.26 3.10 11.81
CA ASP A 52 -19.12 2.48 12.83
C ASP A 52 -20.55 3.02 12.73
N TYR A 53 -21.43 2.23 12.10
CA TYR A 53 -22.86 2.54 11.99
C TYR A 53 -23.62 2.42 13.32
N THR A 54 -23.01 1.83 14.34
CA THR A 54 -23.64 1.48 15.63
C THR A 54 -23.03 2.24 16.80
N TRP A 55 -22.35 3.36 16.53
CA TRP A 55 -21.63 4.13 17.54
C TRP A 55 -22.44 4.34 18.81
N ASN A 56 -21.89 3.89 19.92
CA ASN A 56 -22.40 4.00 21.29
C ASN A 56 -21.31 4.63 22.17
N GLU A 57 -21.57 4.83 23.47
CA GLU A 57 -20.55 5.34 24.40
C GLU A 57 -19.44 4.30 24.62
N GLY A 58 -18.42 4.33 23.74
CA GLY A 58 -17.24 3.47 23.78
C GLY A 58 -16.66 3.22 22.38
N ASP A 59 -15.40 2.80 22.32
CA ASP A 59 -14.79 2.37 21.06
C ASP A 59 -15.20 0.91 20.76
N ASN A 60 -15.92 0.69 19.66
CA ASN A 60 -16.31 -0.66 19.22
C ASN A 60 -15.18 -1.41 18.50
N TRP A 61 -14.07 -0.73 18.21
CA TRP A 61 -12.91 -1.31 17.55
C TRP A 61 -11.60 -0.64 17.93
N THR A 62 -10.50 -1.36 17.76
CA THR A 62 -9.13 -0.89 17.95
C THR A 62 -8.28 -1.21 16.71
N VAL A 63 -7.20 -0.46 16.54
CA VAL A 63 -6.23 -0.69 15.45
C VAL A 63 -5.00 -1.38 16.00
N ASN A 64 -4.60 -2.47 15.38
CA ASN A 64 -3.25 -3.00 15.53
C ASN A 64 -2.36 -2.42 14.43
N GLU A 65 -1.26 -1.77 14.81
CA GLU A 65 -0.35 -1.10 13.86
C GLU A 65 0.54 -2.09 13.11
N GLU A 66 0.69 -3.29 13.67
CA GLU A 66 1.37 -4.40 13.03
C GLU A 66 0.38 -5.47 12.60
N PRO A 67 0.68 -6.20 11.51
CA PRO A 67 -0.11 -7.35 11.13
C PRO A 67 -0.15 -8.38 12.26
N ILE A 68 -1.33 -8.99 12.45
CA ILE A 68 -1.46 -10.08 13.39
C ILE A 68 -0.98 -11.35 12.70
N VAL A 69 0.02 -12.01 13.29
CA VAL A 69 0.52 -13.28 12.77
C VAL A 69 -0.53 -14.35 13.05
N VAL A 70 -1.03 -14.97 11.98
CA VAL A 70 -1.89 -16.14 12.05
C VAL A 70 -1.01 -17.37 11.90
N ASP A 71 -1.05 -18.27 12.88
CA ASP A 71 -0.36 -19.56 12.81
C ASP A 71 -1.01 -20.40 11.71
N LEU A 72 -0.23 -20.71 10.67
CA LEU A 72 -0.67 -21.51 9.54
C LEU A 72 -0.22 -22.96 9.74
N PRO A 73 -1.08 -23.95 9.42
CA PRO A 73 -0.66 -25.35 9.42
C PRO A 73 0.52 -25.59 8.48
N ASP A 74 1.51 -26.37 8.93
CA ASP A 74 2.73 -26.66 8.17
C ASP A 74 2.44 -27.29 6.80
N GLU A 75 1.32 -28.01 6.66
CA GLU A 75 0.92 -28.62 5.40
C GLU A 75 0.60 -27.59 4.32
N LEU A 76 0.36 -26.32 4.68
CA LEU A 76 0.10 -25.26 3.71
C LEU A 76 1.38 -24.75 3.04
N ASN A 77 2.54 -24.90 3.68
CA ASN A 77 3.84 -24.50 3.13
C ASN A 77 4.11 -25.16 1.76
N LYS A 78 3.61 -26.38 1.53
CA LYS A 78 3.76 -27.11 0.24
C LYS A 78 3.04 -26.41 -0.93
N TYR A 79 2.08 -25.53 -0.63
CA TYR A 79 1.37 -24.70 -1.60
C TYR A 79 1.98 -23.29 -1.72
N GLY A 80 3.11 -23.03 -1.05
CA GLY A 80 3.76 -21.71 -1.01
C GLY A 80 3.07 -20.70 -0.09
N ILE A 81 2.10 -21.15 0.70
CA ILE A 81 1.31 -20.36 1.66
C ILE A 81 2.20 -19.99 2.85
N THR A 82 2.35 -18.69 3.09
CA THR A 82 3.20 -18.13 4.16
C THR A 82 2.62 -16.86 4.75
N SER A 83 2.78 -16.68 6.07
CA SER A 83 2.44 -15.46 6.81
C SER A 83 3.60 -14.45 6.87
N GLU A 84 4.70 -14.71 6.14
CA GLU A 84 5.84 -13.80 6.07
C GLU A 84 5.46 -12.48 5.38
N SER A 85 5.50 -11.38 6.14
CA SER A 85 5.22 -10.01 5.66
C SER A 85 5.98 -9.62 4.39
N LYS A 86 7.26 -10.01 4.31
CA LYS A 86 8.15 -9.72 3.16
C LYS A 86 7.73 -10.42 1.86
N LYS A 87 6.91 -11.47 1.95
CA LYS A 87 6.38 -12.24 0.80
C LYS A 87 4.93 -11.86 0.47
N SER A 88 4.35 -10.89 1.18
CA SER A 88 2.99 -10.43 0.91
C SER A 88 2.86 -9.88 -0.51
N VAL A 89 1.79 -10.25 -1.19
CA VAL A 89 1.41 -9.68 -2.50
C VAL A 89 0.80 -8.29 -2.31
N VAL A 90 0.11 -8.07 -1.20
CA VAL A 90 -0.47 -6.78 -0.83
C VAL A 90 0.60 -5.96 -0.11
N PRO A 91 0.93 -4.74 -0.58
CA PRO A 91 1.85 -3.84 0.11
C PRO A 91 1.37 -3.56 1.53
N LEU A 92 2.29 -3.64 2.48
CA LEU A 92 2.00 -3.34 3.88
C LEU A 92 2.06 -1.83 4.11
N THR A 93 0.88 -1.23 4.22
CA THR A 93 0.70 0.21 4.49
C THR A 93 0.50 0.45 5.99
N LYS A 94 1.00 1.57 6.50
CA LYS A 94 0.76 2.02 7.88
C LYS A 94 -0.54 2.81 8.05
N CYS A 95 -1.09 3.39 6.96
CA CYS A 95 -2.32 4.20 6.91
C CYS A 95 -2.38 5.42 7.86
N ASN A 96 -1.33 5.66 8.63
CA ASN A 96 -1.18 6.76 9.56
C ASN A 96 -0.03 7.63 9.16
N GLN A 97 -0.24 8.94 9.24
CA GLN A 97 0.85 9.87 9.18
C GLN A 97 1.85 9.57 10.32
N GLN A 98 3.10 9.39 9.93
CA GLN A 98 4.24 9.18 10.79
C GLN A 98 5.06 10.47 10.87
N SER A 99 5.94 10.55 11.86
CA SER A 99 6.93 11.62 11.93
C SER A 99 7.98 11.40 10.81
N GLY A 100 8.22 12.42 9.98
CA GLY A 100 9.28 12.37 8.98
C GLY A 100 9.00 13.21 7.74
N GLU A 101 9.97 13.20 6.83
CA GLU A 101 9.85 13.80 5.51
C GLU A 101 8.90 12.97 4.65
N ASN A 102 8.06 13.64 3.86
CA ASN A 102 7.22 12.98 2.86
C ASN A 102 8.00 12.77 1.56
N CYS A 103 7.83 11.60 0.97
CA CYS A 103 8.26 11.31 -0.39
C CYS A 103 7.10 10.70 -1.16
N PHE A 104 6.84 11.24 -2.35
CA PHE A 104 5.92 10.66 -3.31
C PHE A 104 6.72 9.97 -4.40
N VAL A 105 6.37 8.71 -4.70
CA VAL A 105 6.95 7.95 -5.82
C VAL A 105 5.83 7.34 -6.65
N ALA A 106 5.91 7.42 -7.97
CA ALA A 106 4.94 6.81 -8.87
C ALA A 106 5.61 5.99 -9.98
N PHE A 107 4.92 4.90 -10.34
CA PHE A 107 5.36 3.89 -11.31
C PHE A 107 4.29 3.66 -12.37
N GLY A 108 4.72 3.36 -13.60
CA GLY A 108 3.82 2.93 -14.67
C GLY A 108 3.50 1.43 -14.66
N PHE A 109 4.24 0.63 -13.88
CA PHE A 109 4.08 -0.82 -13.80
C PHE A 109 4.07 -1.29 -12.36
N GLY A 110 3.05 -2.07 -11.97
CA GLY A 110 2.90 -2.54 -10.59
C GLY A 110 4.07 -3.41 -10.11
N ILE A 111 4.67 -4.20 -11.01
CA ILE A 111 5.83 -5.03 -10.65
C ILE A 111 7.05 -4.20 -10.25
N GLU A 112 7.22 -3.01 -10.85
CA GLU A 112 8.32 -2.09 -10.51
C GLU A 112 8.08 -1.47 -9.14
N ALA A 113 6.85 -1.01 -8.87
CA ALA A 113 6.44 -0.49 -7.57
C ALA A 113 6.65 -1.53 -6.46
N LEU A 114 6.26 -2.79 -6.69
CA LEU A 114 6.41 -3.86 -5.71
C LEU A 114 7.88 -4.15 -5.39
N ARG A 115 8.73 -4.24 -6.42
CA ARG A 115 10.18 -4.46 -6.24
C ARG A 115 10.84 -3.30 -5.50
N PHE A 116 10.41 -2.07 -5.77
CA PHE A 116 10.87 -0.89 -5.04
C PHE A 116 10.48 -0.93 -3.56
N ILE A 117 9.25 -1.30 -3.24
CA ILE A 117 8.78 -1.46 -1.85
C ILE A 117 9.61 -2.53 -1.12
N GLN A 118 9.82 -3.67 -1.75
CA GLN A 118 10.65 -4.75 -1.20
C GLN A 118 12.09 -4.28 -0.94
N ALA A 119 12.66 -3.49 -1.84
CA ALA A 119 14.02 -2.99 -1.70
C ALA A 119 14.17 -2.08 -0.47
N PHE A 120 13.34 -1.05 -0.31
CA PHE A 120 13.49 -0.15 0.85
C PHE A 120 13.14 -0.83 2.18
N GLN A 121 12.23 -1.83 2.16
CA GLN A 121 11.97 -2.66 3.34
C GLN A 121 13.17 -3.57 3.68
N SER A 122 13.97 -3.97 2.70
CA SER A 122 15.17 -4.80 2.90
C SER A 122 16.41 -4.00 3.30
N HIS A 123 16.50 -2.74 2.91
CA HIS A 123 17.64 -1.85 3.13
C HIS A 123 17.68 -1.18 4.51
N GLU A 124 16.79 -1.58 5.44
CA GLU A 124 16.70 -1.02 6.80
C GLU A 124 16.65 0.52 6.81
N THR A 125 15.92 1.12 5.85
CA THR A 125 15.98 2.57 5.60
C THR A 125 15.16 3.44 6.56
N ASP A 126 14.53 2.86 7.59
CA ASP A 126 13.51 3.50 8.44
C ASP A 126 12.36 4.16 7.66
N LEU A 127 12.16 3.73 6.40
CA LEU A 127 11.10 4.24 5.54
C LEU A 127 9.84 3.41 5.73
N LEU A 128 8.71 4.09 5.77
CA LEU A 128 7.41 3.50 5.96
C LEU A 128 6.53 3.81 4.76
N LEU A 129 5.91 2.78 4.19
CA LEU A 129 4.83 2.95 3.24
C LEU A 129 3.57 3.38 4.01
N ILE A 130 3.12 4.61 3.81
CA ILE A 130 1.96 5.14 4.50
C ILE A 130 0.69 4.76 3.75
N ASN A 131 0.69 5.02 2.45
CA ASN A 131 -0.43 4.72 1.58
C ASN A 131 0.08 4.33 0.20
N CYS A 132 -0.71 3.55 -0.52
CA CYS A 132 -0.54 3.33 -1.94
C CYS A 132 -1.92 3.37 -2.59
N ASN A 133 -1.97 3.77 -3.86
CA ASN A 133 -3.18 3.67 -4.65
C ASN A 133 -2.81 3.56 -6.13
N TYR A 134 -3.79 3.25 -6.97
CA TYR A 134 -3.63 3.27 -8.40
C TYR A 134 -4.61 4.25 -9.03
N SER A 135 -4.22 4.82 -10.17
CA SER A 135 -5.07 5.66 -11.00
C SER A 135 -5.04 5.11 -12.42
N ASP A 136 -6.19 5.13 -13.11
CA ASP A 136 -6.20 4.84 -14.52
C ASP A 136 -5.45 5.96 -15.25
N GLY A 137 -4.53 5.62 -16.16
CA GLY A 137 -3.67 6.61 -16.84
C GLY A 137 -4.42 7.61 -17.73
N LYS A 138 -5.75 7.56 -17.73
CA LYS A 138 -6.67 8.51 -18.37
C LYS A 138 -6.94 9.73 -17.50
N ASP A 139 -6.58 9.71 -16.22
CA ASP A 139 -6.78 10.84 -15.32
C ASP A 139 -5.77 11.98 -15.57
N THR A 140 -6.07 12.80 -16.58
CA THR A 140 -5.22 13.89 -17.04
C THR A 140 -5.08 15.03 -16.04
N LYS A 141 -5.86 15.06 -14.94
CA LYS A 141 -5.81 16.14 -13.93
C LYS A 141 -4.64 15.98 -12.96
N VAL A 142 -4.23 14.75 -12.66
CA VAL A 142 -3.17 14.48 -11.68
C VAL A 142 -1.77 14.57 -12.29
N PHE A 143 -1.65 14.34 -13.62
CA PHE A 143 -0.34 14.27 -14.30
C PHE A 143 -0.20 15.08 -15.62
N PRO A 144 -0.81 16.27 -15.82
CA PRO A 144 -0.80 16.93 -17.13
C PRO A 144 0.61 17.34 -17.63
N GLU A 145 1.51 17.79 -16.74
CA GLU A 145 2.87 18.19 -17.15
C GLU A 145 3.91 17.06 -17.10
N ARG A 146 3.61 15.96 -16.39
CA ARG A 146 4.54 14.84 -16.16
C ARG A 146 4.12 13.52 -16.79
N ALA A 147 2.94 13.42 -17.41
CA ALA A 147 2.63 12.36 -18.38
C ALA A 147 3.66 12.32 -19.53
N LYS A 148 4.37 13.43 -19.76
CA LYS A 148 5.55 13.48 -20.62
C LYS A 148 6.71 12.64 -20.09
N LEU A 149 6.95 12.49 -18.79
CA LEU A 149 8.08 11.68 -18.26
C LEU A 149 7.95 10.18 -18.58
N PHE A 150 6.73 9.68 -18.77
CA PHE A 150 6.50 8.30 -19.20
C PHE A 150 6.53 8.14 -20.73
N GLU A 151 7.27 9.02 -21.43
CA GLU A 151 7.38 9.15 -22.90
C GLU A 151 7.08 7.83 -23.64
N THR A 152 6.08 7.87 -24.52
CA THR A 152 5.73 6.86 -25.55
C THR A 152 5.04 5.55 -25.15
N LYS A 153 4.98 5.18 -23.86
CA LYS A 153 4.15 4.02 -23.46
C LYS A 153 2.77 4.50 -23.05
N LYS A 154 1.73 3.89 -23.62
CA LYS A 154 0.35 4.07 -23.16
C LYS A 154 0.27 3.48 -21.74
N VAL A 155 0.61 4.27 -20.73
CA VAL A 155 0.55 3.84 -19.32
C VAL A 155 -0.93 3.72 -18.98
N GLU A 156 -1.44 2.49 -18.91
CA GLU A 156 -2.84 2.22 -18.62
C GLU A 156 -3.16 2.45 -17.14
N THR A 157 -2.16 2.35 -16.26
CA THR A 157 -2.30 2.49 -14.81
C THR A 157 -1.06 3.10 -14.20
N ILE A 158 -1.25 4.05 -13.28
CA ILE A 158 -0.19 4.65 -12.48
C ILE A 158 -0.35 4.16 -11.05
N ILE A 159 0.73 3.65 -10.46
CA ILE A 159 0.78 3.26 -9.06
C ILE A 159 1.49 4.37 -8.30
N GLY A 160 0.79 5.01 -7.36
CA GLY A 160 1.35 6.06 -6.50
C GLY A 160 1.61 5.54 -5.09
N LEU A 161 2.78 5.88 -4.54
CA LEU A 161 3.22 5.50 -3.21
C LEU A 161 3.46 6.77 -2.37
N GLN A 162 2.86 6.80 -1.19
CA GLN A 162 3.17 7.77 -0.15
C GLN A 162 4.13 7.12 0.85
N ILE A 163 5.35 7.64 0.93
CA ILE A 163 6.41 7.14 1.80
C ILE A 163 6.77 8.24 2.80
N GLN A 164 7.01 7.85 4.04
CA GLN A 164 7.49 8.75 5.08
C GLN A 164 8.69 8.18 5.81
N GLY A 165 9.57 9.07 6.26
CA GLY A 165 10.68 8.73 7.13
C GLY A 165 11.79 9.78 7.10
N PRO A 166 12.89 9.56 7.84
CA PRO A 166 14.03 10.47 7.85
C PRO A 166 14.74 10.47 6.49
N HIS A 167 14.85 11.65 5.86
CA HIS A 167 15.44 11.84 4.53
C HIS A 167 14.82 10.94 3.45
N ALA A 168 13.49 10.77 3.51
CA ALA A 168 12.74 9.90 2.62
C ALA A 168 13.03 10.13 1.14
N ILE A 169 13.13 11.40 0.70
CA ILE A 169 13.38 11.73 -0.71
C ILE A 169 14.75 11.22 -1.15
N ASN A 170 15.79 11.56 -0.40
CA ASN A 170 17.16 11.18 -0.74
C ASN A 170 17.37 9.66 -0.70
N LYS A 171 16.77 8.97 0.28
CA LYS A 171 16.87 7.52 0.40
C LYS A 171 16.12 6.81 -0.74
N CYS A 172 14.92 7.27 -1.10
CA CYS A 172 14.18 6.73 -2.24
C CYS A 172 14.94 6.95 -3.56
N LEU A 173 15.52 8.14 -3.76
CA LEU A 173 16.36 8.44 -4.91
C LEU A 173 17.58 7.51 -4.98
N ALA A 174 18.26 7.27 -3.86
CA ALA A 174 19.43 6.39 -3.82
C ALA A 174 19.08 4.95 -4.18
N ILE A 175 17.96 4.41 -3.69
CA ILE A 175 17.48 3.07 -4.03
C ILE A 175 17.15 2.97 -5.52
N LEU A 176 16.40 3.94 -6.06
CA LEU A 176 16.06 3.97 -7.48
C LEU A 176 17.33 4.04 -8.36
N ALA A 177 18.31 4.87 -7.98
CA ALA A 177 19.54 5.03 -8.75
C ALA A 177 20.46 3.79 -8.69
N ASN A 178 20.56 3.15 -7.54
CA ASN A 178 21.52 2.06 -7.32
C ASN A 178 20.96 0.69 -7.74
N ASP A 179 19.70 0.41 -7.39
CA ASP A 179 19.13 -0.93 -7.56
C ASP A 179 18.29 -1.04 -8.84
N PHE A 180 17.71 0.09 -9.27
CA PHE A 180 16.75 0.13 -10.37
C PHE A 180 16.96 1.28 -11.37
N PRO A 181 18.20 1.51 -11.88
CA PRO A 181 18.48 2.62 -12.80
C PRO A 181 17.67 2.57 -14.10
N GLN A 182 17.10 1.41 -14.44
CA GLN A 182 16.24 1.21 -15.60
C GLN A 182 14.75 1.52 -15.37
N PHE A 183 14.30 1.68 -14.12
CA PHE A 183 12.88 1.95 -13.86
C PHE A 183 12.52 3.35 -14.30
N THR A 184 11.37 3.48 -14.97
CA THR A 184 10.82 4.79 -15.32
C THR A 184 9.89 5.22 -14.19
N THR A 185 10.39 6.08 -13.31
CA THR A 185 9.69 6.49 -12.10
C THR A 185 9.57 8.00 -12.00
N MET A 186 8.48 8.46 -11.39
CA MET A 186 8.38 9.83 -10.91
C MET A 186 8.61 9.86 -9.41
N ILE A 187 9.40 10.83 -8.94
CA ILE A 187 9.70 11.01 -7.52
C ILE A 187 9.67 12.50 -7.18
N SER A 188 9.13 12.85 -6.01
CA SER A 188 9.16 14.21 -5.49
C SER A 188 10.59 14.64 -5.16
N SER A 189 10.98 15.83 -5.58
CA SER A 189 12.30 16.42 -5.34
C SER A 189 12.38 17.27 -4.08
N THR A 190 11.24 17.73 -3.55
CA THR A 190 11.16 18.48 -2.29
C THR A 190 9.97 18.02 -1.44
N GLU A 191 10.00 18.28 -0.14
CA GLU A 191 8.90 17.94 0.76
C GLU A 191 7.60 18.67 0.39
N THR A 192 7.69 19.94 -0.04
CA THR A 192 6.55 20.74 -0.50
C THR A 192 5.88 20.08 -1.71
N GLU A 193 6.69 19.72 -2.71
CA GLU A 193 6.21 19.01 -3.89
C GLU A 193 5.61 17.64 -3.51
N ALA A 194 6.25 16.90 -2.59
CA ALA A 194 5.73 15.62 -2.13
C ALA A 194 4.32 15.77 -1.56
N LYS A 195 4.09 16.78 -0.69
CA LYS A 195 2.77 17.07 -0.10
C LYS A 195 1.73 17.43 -1.16
N GLU A 196 2.09 18.25 -2.14
CA GLU A 196 1.19 18.62 -3.25
C GLU A 196 0.81 17.39 -4.09
N LEU A 197 1.78 16.55 -4.45
CA LEU A 197 1.55 15.34 -5.23
C LEU A 197 0.72 14.31 -4.46
N ILE A 198 0.99 14.11 -3.17
CA ILE A 198 0.18 13.24 -2.30
C ILE A 198 -1.26 13.74 -2.29
N LYS A 199 -1.45 15.03 -2.04
CA LYS A 199 -2.79 15.64 -2.03
C LYS A 199 -3.51 15.42 -3.36
N MET A 200 -2.84 15.72 -4.47
CA MET A 200 -3.42 15.59 -5.81
C MET A 200 -3.77 14.14 -6.16
N PHE A 201 -2.91 13.18 -5.78
CA PHE A 201 -3.08 11.76 -6.12
C PHE A 201 -4.09 11.06 -5.21
N PHE A 202 -4.08 11.32 -3.91
CA PHE A 202 -4.87 10.58 -2.92
C PHE A 202 -6.20 11.25 -2.54
N ASP A 203 -6.29 12.59 -2.47
CA ASP A 203 -7.55 13.28 -2.08
C ASP A 203 -8.68 13.01 -3.08
N LYS A 204 -8.36 12.74 -4.36
CA LYS A 204 -9.38 12.44 -5.37
C LYS A 204 -10.14 11.15 -5.04
N PHE A 205 -9.48 10.17 -4.43
CA PHE A 205 -10.07 8.89 -4.07
C PHE A 205 -10.82 8.92 -2.74
N GLU A 206 -10.43 9.81 -1.81
CA GLU A 206 -11.15 9.95 -0.54
C GLU A 206 -12.53 10.62 -0.71
N ASN A 207 -12.68 11.49 -1.71
CA ASN A 207 -13.95 12.19 -1.98
C ASN A 207 -14.97 11.36 -2.78
N GLU A 208 -14.59 10.23 -3.38
CA GLU A 208 -15.55 9.33 -4.05
C GLU A 208 -16.42 8.53 -3.06
N PHE A 209 -16.03 8.50 -1.79
CA PHE A 209 -16.71 7.76 -0.73
C PHE A 209 -17.39 8.66 0.33
N GLN A 210 -17.45 9.98 0.11
CA GLN A 210 -18.29 10.87 0.91
C GLN A 210 -19.67 11.01 0.27
N PRO A 211 -20.78 10.80 1.01
CA PRO A 211 -22.14 10.89 0.49
C PRO A 211 -22.55 12.32 0.10
#